data_AF-A0A819RT90-F1
#
_entry.id   AF-A0A819RT90-F1
#
_cell.length_a   1.000
_cell.length_b   1.000
_cell.length_c   1.000
_cell.angle_alpha   90.00
_cell.angle_beta   90.00
_cell.angle_gamma   90.00
#
_symmetry.space_group_name_H-M   'P 1'
#
loop_
_entity.id
_entity.type
_entity.pdbx_description
1 polymer ?
#
loop_
_entity_poly.entity_id
_entity_poly.type
_entity_poly.pdbx_seq_one_letter_code
_entity_poly.pdbx_strand_id
1 'polypeptide(L)'
;MTDVIGKPLLPSRVVDYQLLVNGTDDQLTKPNNRRRILILGCGSVGRSALPLLQELLIGDLTLRSITVLDCAIPSPVTLTWLKNPNTVFEHKCIEEDSYEDHLRNYLSTGDLLLDLVFDVSTQALVRWCHKNRILYVNTTVDVWFLTAKSSNLFDTYPFELFEWHEELLEIQDQLRQQYVLKAPTAIVEHGANPGLVSHFVKRGLQDMTHHVLHNEMITDGSRKDSQVTNIPRKQNEIVNTWSTISLCEESACYAQFAWGAHEQQMPEGAIVHDQSTQKWPPRRLCVPNNGMNVWVWSWVPSGSSLGMIIPYPEPFSIADCLTIRDDNSGKLLYQPSVYFVYLPCDSALCSLHEWHMQDYASLTVECIICDDIEFGADDLGVLLLGDQSATTLQVAISAVAAVIYALRHPEEGVCFPHQINTEKILATVVPFLGTWVSRPVDWLVTSTTSNNIDKQTMITMNGEDKDHNAQWQFNVYQADLSIF
;
A
#
# COMPACT_ATOMS: atom_id res chain seq x y z
N MET A 1 23.98 -21.46 14.28
CA MET A 1 24.39 -21.81 12.90
C MET A 1 25.51 -20.85 12.51
N THR A 2 26.62 -21.36 12.01
CA THR A 2 27.78 -20.56 11.54
C THR A 2 27.73 -20.49 10.03
N ASP A 3 28.17 -19.37 9.45
CA ASP A 3 28.25 -19.21 8.00
C ASP A 3 29.48 -19.96 7.42
N VAL A 4 29.58 -20.04 6.08
CA VAL A 4 30.54 -20.87 5.30
C VAL A 4 32.03 -20.63 5.62
N ILE A 5 32.36 -19.60 6.42
CA ILE A 5 33.73 -19.25 6.85
C ILE A 5 33.90 -19.30 8.38
N GLY A 6 32.97 -19.92 9.13
CA GLY A 6 33.17 -20.23 10.55
C GLY A 6 33.22 -19.02 11.51
N LYS A 7 32.75 -17.84 11.08
CA LYS A 7 32.55 -16.71 12.01
C LYS A 7 31.18 -16.81 12.71
N PRO A 8 31.09 -16.44 14.00
CA PRO A 8 29.80 -16.30 14.66
C PRO A 8 28.99 -15.19 13.96
N LEU A 9 27.75 -15.49 13.58
CA LEU A 9 26.78 -14.46 13.23
C LEU A 9 26.71 -13.48 14.42
N LEU A 10 26.83 -12.17 14.14
CA LEU A 10 26.59 -11.15 15.15
C LEU A 10 25.19 -11.38 15.75
N PRO A 11 24.99 -11.17 17.07
CA PRO A 11 23.72 -11.46 17.69
C PRO A 11 22.64 -10.63 17.00
N SER A 12 21.58 -11.28 16.52
CA SER A 12 20.32 -10.60 16.28
C SER A 12 20.00 -9.79 17.52
N ARG A 13 19.92 -8.46 17.38
CA ARG A 13 19.36 -7.64 18.46
C ARG A 13 17.89 -8.05 18.54
N VAL A 14 17.58 -9.00 19.42
CA VAL A 14 16.24 -9.12 19.98
C VAL A 14 16.03 -7.82 20.74
N VAL A 15 15.38 -6.85 20.08
CA VAL A 15 14.95 -5.62 20.73
C VAL A 15 13.94 -6.04 21.80
N ASP A 16 14.20 -5.68 23.05
CA ASP A 16 13.28 -5.96 24.15
C ASP A 16 12.09 -4.99 24.06
N TYR A 17 11.10 -5.36 23.23
CA TYR A 17 9.95 -4.50 22.86
C TYR A 17 9.03 -4.15 24.04
N GLN A 18 9.17 -4.80 25.20
CA GLN A 18 8.42 -4.44 26.41
C GLN A 18 8.77 -3.03 26.94
N LEU A 19 9.92 -2.47 26.55
CA LEU A 19 10.32 -1.11 26.92
C LEU A 19 9.67 -0.01 26.05
N LEU A 20 9.17 -0.33 24.85
CA LEU A 20 8.51 0.64 23.96
C LEU A 20 7.02 0.83 24.27
N VAL A 21 6.38 -0.20 24.83
CA VAL A 21 4.96 -0.14 25.26
C VAL A 21 4.79 0.68 26.55
N ASN A 22 5.84 0.77 27.37
CA ASN A 22 5.82 1.44 28.68
C ASN A 22 6.29 2.91 28.64
N GLY A 23 6.34 3.52 27.46
CA GLY A 23 6.53 4.96 27.32
C GLY A 23 5.33 5.70 27.92
N THR A 24 5.51 6.23 29.13
CA THR A 24 4.57 7.05 29.89
C THR A 24 4.18 8.31 29.13
N ASP A 25 3.17 8.23 28.26
CA ASP A 25 2.36 9.40 27.84
C ASP A 25 1.03 9.34 28.59
N ASP A 26 1.11 9.78 29.85
CA ASP A 26 0.06 9.76 30.86
C ASP A 26 -0.94 10.90 30.65
N GLN A 27 -1.49 11.04 29.43
CA GLN A 27 -2.47 12.10 29.09
C GLN A 27 -3.75 11.64 28.38
N LEU A 28 -4.15 10.37 28.50
CA LEU A 28 -5.56 9.97 28.30
C LEU A 28 -6.38 10.22 29.58
N THR A 29 -6.24 11.39 30.21
CA THR A 29 -6.93 11.70 31.47
C THR A 29 -8.02 12.75 31.27
N LYS A 30 -9.21 12.31 30.86
CA LYS A 30 -10.48 12.70 31.51
C LYS A 30 -11.50 11.54 31.41
N PRO A 31 -11.95 10.94 32.54
CA PRO A 31 -12.88 9.80 32.57
C PRO A 31 -14.27 10.01 31.93
N ASN A 32 -14.61 11.21 31.46
CA ASN A 32 -15.99 11.56 31.08
C ASN A 32 -16.30 11.57 29.56
N ASN A 33 -15.33 11.38 28.67
CA ASN A 33 -15.58 11.32 27.21
C ASN A 33 -15.06 10.02 26.61
N ARG A 34 -15.82 8.92 26.77
CA ARG A 34 -15.54 7.70 26.02
C ARG A 34 -15.92 7.91 24.54
N ARG A 35 -14.99 7.62 23.63
CA ARG A 35 -15.11 7.77 22.17
C ARG A 35 -15.78 6.57 21.52
N ARG A 36 -16.46 6.78 20.41
CA ARG A 36 -16.99 5.73 19.52
C ARG A 36 -16.07 5.57 18.32
N ILE A 37 -16.00 4.36 17.79
CA ILE A 37 -15.38 4.07 16.50
C ILE A 37 -16.48 3.61 15.55
N LEU A 38 -16.59 4.27 14.40
CA LEU A 38 -17.38 3.79 13.27
C LEU A 38 -16.44 3.19 12.24
N ILE A 39 -16.65 1.93 11.87
CA ILE A 39 -15.96 1.28 10.76
C ILE A 39 -16.91 1.27 9.57
N LEU A 40 -16.50 1.87 8.46
CA LEU A 40 -17.14 1.65 7.16
C LEU A 40 -16.41 0.49 6.50
N GLY A 41 -17.13 -0.56 6.16
CA GLY A 41 -16.57 -1.71 5.47
C GLY A 41 -16.19 -2.84 6.42
N CYS A 42 -16.68 -4.02 6.08
CA CYS A 42 -16.48 -5.31 6.70
C CYS A 42 -16.04 -6.34 5.65
N GLY A 43 -15.29 -5.90 4.64
CA GLY A 43 -14.56 -6.74 3.69
C GLY A 43 -13.40 -7.50 4.35
N SER A 44 -12.40 -7.93 3.58
CA SER A 44 -11.24 -8.67 4.11
C SER A 44 -10.46 -7.88 5.18
N VAL A 45 -10.20 -6.59 4.93
CA VAL A 45 -9.48 -5.70 5.85
C VAL A 45 -10.32 -5.43 7.10
N GLY A 46 -11.60 -5.06 6.95
CA GLY A 46 -12.50 -4.79 8.09
C GLY A 46 -12.70 -6.00 9.00
N ARG A 47 -12.86 -7.21 8.42
CA ARG A 47 -12.93 -8.48 9.18
C ARG A 47 -11.66 -8.76 9.98
N SER A 48 -10.51 -8.34 9.49
CA SER A 48 -9.21 -8.53 10.14
C SER A 48 -8.91 -7.44 11.17
N ALA A 49 -9.32 -6.20 10.90
CA ALA A 49 -9.10 -5.05 11.79
C ALA A 49 -10.00 -5.09 13.04
N LEU A 50 -11.25 -5.54 12.91
CA LEU A 50 -12.21 -5.60 14.03
C LEU A 50 -11.68 -6.38 15.26
N PRO A 51 -11.23 -7.65 15.15
CA PRO A 51 -10.70 -8.37 16.30
C PRO A 51 -9.42 -7.74 16.86
N LEU A 52 -8.57 -7.16 16.01
CA LEU A 52 -7.35 -6.46 16.45
C LEU A 52 -7.70 -5.19 17.26
N LEU A 53 -8.69 -4.42 16.83
CA LEU A 53 -9.19 -3.25 17.57
C LEU A 53 -9.78 -3.68 18.91
N GLN A 54 -10.59 -4.74 18.92
CA GLN A 54 -11.17 -5.27 20.15
C GLN A 54 -10.05 -5.68 21.12
N GLU A 55 -9.04 -6.44 20.66
CA GLU A 55 -7.93 -6.93 21.49
C GLU A 55 -7.04 -5.79 22.00
N LEU A 56 -6.57 -4.91 21.12
CA LEU A 56 -5.60 -3.86 21.45
C LEU A 56 -6.22 -2.70 22.24
N LEU A 57 -7.55 -2.53 22.17
CA LEU A 57 -8.28 -1.50 22.92
C LEU A 57 -9.11 -2.06 24.08
N ILE A 58 -9.05 -3.37 24.37
CA ILE A 58 -9.84 -4.04 25.43
C ILE A 58 -9.61 -3.44 26.84
N GLY A 59 -8.44 -2.83 27.07
CA GLY A 59 -8.09 -2.13 28.31
C GLY A 59 -8.15 -0.60 28.24
N ASP A 60 -8.48 -0.03 27.08
CA ASP A 60 -8.55 1.41 26.91
C ASP A 60 -9.87 1.95 27.48
N LEU A 61 -9.77 2.60 28.65
CA LEU A 61 -10.91 3.19 29.36
C LEU A 61 -11.61 4.31 28.55
N THR A 62 -11.06 4.70 27.41
CA THR A 62 -11.61 5.72 26.51
C THR A 62 -12.47 5.16 25.38
N LEU A 63 -12.51 3.85 25.09
CA LEU A 63 -13.40 3.29 24.06
C LEU A 63 -14.81 2.99 24.61
N ARG A 64 -15.84 3.52 23.96
CA ARG A 64 -17.26 3.31 24.33
C ARG A 64 -17.88 2.14 23.59
N SER A 65 -17.77 2.16 22.26
CA SER A 65 -18.39 1.18 21.36
C SER A 65 -17.75 1.25 19.98
N ILE A 66 -17.88 0.14 19.25
CA ILE A 66 -17.54 0.04 17.83
C ILE A 66 -18.84 -0.22 17.06
N THR A 67 -19.10 0.53 16.01
CA THR A 67 -20.18 0.25 15.06
C THR A 67 -19.56 -0.06 13.70
N VAL A 68 -20.04 -1.10 13.02
CA VAL A 68 -19.60 -1.49 11.68
C VAL A 68 -20.77 -1.32 10.72
N LEU A 69 -20.56 -0.58 9.63
CA LEU A 69 -21.53 -0.44 8.53
C LEU A 69 -20.98 -1.15 7.29
N ASP A 70 -21.80 -1.97 6.64
CA ASP A 70 -21.46 -2.57 5.34
C ASP A 70 -22.73 -2.80 4.52
N CYS A 71 -22.57 -2.73 3.19
CA CYS A 71 -23.58 -3.09 2.17
C CYS A 71 -23.83 -4.59 2.05
N ALA A 72 -22.89 -5.42 2.51
CA ALA A 72 -22.96 -6.86 2.51
C ALA A 72 -23.45 -7.40 3.86
N ILE A 73 -24.01 -8.61 3.83
CA ILE A 73 -24.37 -9.33 5.05
C ILE A 73 -23.10 -9.90 5.69
N PRO A 74 -22.92 -9.82 7.02
CA PRO A 74 -21.74 -10.36 7.69
C PRO A 74 -21.53 -11.85 7.43
N SER A 75 -20.28 -12.24 7.19
CA SER A 75 -19.91 -13.65 7.16
C SER A 75 -20.14 -14.35 8.52
N PRO A 76 -20.31 -15.68 8.57
CA PRO A 76 -20.40 -16.43 9.83
C PRO A 76 -19.24 -16.16 10.80
N VAL A 77 -18.02 -15.94 10.27
CA VAL A 77 -16.84 -15.57 11.07
C VAL A 77 -17.01 -14.18 11.68
N THR A 78 -17.45 -13.20 10.89
CA THR A 78 -17.74 -11.84 11.38
C THR A 78 -18.76 -11.86 12.52
N LEU A 79 -19.82 -12.67 12.40
CA LEU A 79 -20.84 -12.82 13.45
C LEU A 79 -20.27 -13.29 14.80
N THR A 80 -19.10 -13.96 14.83
CA THR A 80 -18.46 -14.34 16.09
C THR A 80 -17.90 -13.14 16.84
N TRP A 81 -17.29 -12.18 16.13
CA TRP A 81 -16.73 -10.93 16.69
C TRP A 81 -17.81 -9.93 17.10
N LEU A 82 -18.97 -9.98 16.43
CA LEU A 82 -20.15 -9.17 16.76
C LEU A 82 -20.86 -9.61 18.06
N LYS A 83 -20.46 -10.73 18.69
CA LYS A 83 -20.95 -11.12 20.02
C LYS A 83 -20.43 -10.21 21.14
N ASN A 84 -19.42 -9.38 20.86
CA ASN A 84 -18.93 -8.39 21.81
C ASN A 84 -20.06 -7.38 22.12
N PRO A 85 -20.46 -7.20 23.40
CA PRO A 85 -21.59 -6.35 23.77
C PRO A 85 -21.39 -4.85 23.43
N ASN A 86 -20.15 -4.43 23.16
CA ASN A 86 -19.82 -3.06 22.76
C ASN A 86 -19.63 -2.93 21.24
N THR A 87 -19.97 -3.96 20.46
CA THR A 87 -19.87 -3.94 19.00
C THR A 87 -21.26 -4.10 18.37
N VAL A 88 -21.58 -3.20 17.44
CA VAL A 88 -22.84 -3.21 16.67
C VAL A 88 -22.50 -3.33 15.20
N PHE A 89 -23.29 -4.13 14.46
CA PHE A 89 -23.25 -4.16 13.00
C PHE A 89 -24.59 -3.69 12.45
N GLU A 90 -24.56 -2.85 11.42
CA GLU A 90 -25.76 -2.48 10.66
C GLU A 90 -25.52 -2.68 9.17
N HIS A 91 -26.48 -3.34 8.53
CA HIS A 91 -26.48 -3.54 7.09
C HIS A 91 -26.94 -2.23 6.42
N LYS A 92 -25.96 -1.43 5.99
CA LYS A 92 -26.20 -0.07 5.49
C LYS A 92 -25.06 0.39 4.58
N CYS A 93 -25.43 0.93 3.43
CA CYS A 93 -24.53 1.61 2.50
C CYS A 93 -24.46 3.11 2.78
N ILE A 94 -23.31 3.72 2.46
CA ILE A 94 -23.12 5.16 2.44
C ILE A 94 -23.26 5.60 0.99
N GLU A 95 -24.10 6.60 0.74
CA GLU A 95 -24.39 7.13 -0.60
C GLU A 95 -24.01 8.62 -0.67
N GLU A 96 -23.57 9.08 -1.84
CA GLU A 96 -23.03 10.42 -2.05
C GLU A 96 -23.98 11.56 -1.61
N ASP A 97 -25.28 11.40 -1.81
CA ASP A 97 -26.27 12.44 -1.54
C ASP A 97 -26.69 12.52 -0.06
N SER A 98 -26.36 11.51 0.75
CA SER A 98 -26.89 11.33 2.11
C SER A 98 -25.83 10.94 3.15
N TYR A 99 -24.57 10.77 2.76
CA TYR A 99 -23.49 10.31 3.64
C TYR A 99 -23.36 11.16 4.91
N GLU A 100 -23.47 12.49 4.81
CA GLU A 100 -23.31 13.36 5.97
C GLU A 100 -24.35 13.07 7.06
N ASP A 101 -25.62 12.91 6.67
CA ASP A 101 -26.72 12.65 7.60
C ASP A 101 -26.62 11.25 8.20
N HIS A 102 -26.16 10.27 7.42
CA HIS A 102 -25.87 8.94 7.93
C HIS A 102 -24.78 8.97 8.99
N LEU A 103 -23.62 9.59 8.72
CA LEU A 103 -22.50 9.63 9.65
C LEU A 103 -22.84 10.37 10.96
N ARG A 104 -23.68 11.43 10.91
CA ARG A 104 -24.15 12.16 12.11
C ARG A 104 -24.88 11.29 13.13
N ASN A 105 -25.49 10.18 12.71
CA ASN A 105 -26.19 9.28 13.63
C ASN A 105 -25.23 8.46 14.50
N TYR A 106 -24.01 8.23 14.03
CA TYR A 106 -23.04 7.34 14.68
C TYR A 106 -21.89 8.09 15.33
N LEU A 107 -21.52 9.26 14.80
CA LEU A 107 -20.31 9.99 15.20
C LEU A 107 -20.63 11.37 15.79
N SER A 108 -19.83 11.78 16.76
CA SER A 108 -19.84 13.11 17.38
C SER A 108 -18.42 13.55 17.70
N THR A 109 -18.23 14.84 17.95
CA THR A 109 -16.90 15.43 18.18
C THR A 109 -16.00 14.58 19.09
N GLY A 110 -14.83 14.22 18.58
CA GLY A 110 -13.82 13.39 19.25
C GLY A 110 -13.92 11.89 18.96
N ASP A 111 -14.99 11.43 18.29
CA ASP A 111 -15.11 10.06 17.80
C ASP A 111 -14.19 9.80 16.59
N LEU A 112 -14.05 8.55 16.17
CA LEU A 112 -13.19 8.14 15.06
C LEU A 112 -13.97 7.40 13.97
N LEU A 113 -13.69 7.75 12.71
CA LEU A 113 -14.12 7.05 11.51
C LEU A 113 -12.93 6.25 10.95
N LEU A 114 -13.08 4.92 10.88
CA LEU A 114 -12.18 4.01 10.19
C LEU A 114 -12.85 3.62 8.86
N ASP A 115 -12.28 4.10 7.77
CA ASP A 115 -12.82 3.94 6.42
C ASP A 115 -12.05 2.83 5.67
N LEU A 116 -12.76 1.74 5.40
CA LEU A 116 -12.26 0.51 4.75
C LEU A 116 -13.21 0.06 3.62
N VAL A 117 -13.95 1.00 3.03
CA VAL A 117 -14.81 0.76 1.86
C VAL A 117 -14.15 1.25 0.58
N PHE A 118 -14.63 0.73 -0.55
CA PHE A 118 -14.40 1.31 -1.87
C PHE A 118 -15.64 2.13 -2.28
N ASP A 119 -15.54 2.92 -3.35
CA ASP A 119 -16.67 3.69 -3.92
C ASP A 119 -17.27 4.76 -2.98
N VAL A 120 -16.50 5.22 -2.00
CA VAL A 120 -16.87 6.33 -1.13
C VAL A 120 -15.74 7.36 -1.18
N SER A 121 -16.07 8.62 -1.53
CA SER A 121 -15.03 9.63 -1.68
C SER A 121 -14.27 9.89 -0.39
N THR A 122 -12.97 9.57 -0.42
CA THR A 122 -12.02 9.84 0.67
C THR A 122 -11.97 11.35 0.96
N GLN A 123 -11.94 12.18 -0.09
CA GLN A 123 -11.90 13.64 0.02
C GLN A 123 -13.14 14.18 0.75
N ALA A 124 -14.33 13.67 0.40
CA ALA A 124 -15.58 14.03 1.06
C ALA A 124 -15.57 13.66 2.54
N LEU A 125 -15.15 12.43 2.87
CA LEU A 125 -15.06 11.94 4.25
C LEU A 125 -14.04 12.72 5.09
N VAL A 126 -12.85 13.00 4.56
CA VAL A 126 -11.81 13.78 5.25
C VAL A 126 -12.35 15.19 5.57
N ARG A 127 -12.92 15.89 4.59
CA ARG A 127 -13.50 17.24 4.79
C ARG A 127 -14.62 17.22 5.82
N TRP A 128 -15.53 16.23 5.75
CA TRP A 128 -16.62 16.09 6.69
C TRP A 128 -16.14 15.79 8.11
N CYS A 129 -15.20 14.86 8.27
CA CYS A 129 -14.62 14.53 9.57
C CYS A 129 -13.94 15.76 10.19
N HIS A 130 -13.17 16.50 9.39
CA HIS A 130 -12.51 17.71 9.85
C HIS A 130 -13.49 18.77 10.35
N LYS A 131 -14.54 19.05 9.55
CA LYS A 131 -15.61 20.00 9.88
C LYS A 131 -16.32 19.66 11.19
N ASN A 132 -16.52 18.36 11.48
CA ASN A 132 -17.25 17.88 12.65
C ASN A 132 -16.34 17.49 13.84
N ARG A 133 -15.03 17.70 13.71
CA ARG A 133 -14.00 17.32 14.69
C ARG A 133 -14.00 15.83 15.03
N ILE A 134 -14.10 15.01 13.99
CA ILE A 134 -13.99 13.55 14.01
C ILE A 134 -12.59 13.17 13.55
N LEU A 135 -11.99 12.17 14.21
CA LEU A 135 -10.73 11.58 13.77
C LEU A 135 -10.98 10.65 12.59
N TYR A 136 -10.06 10.56 11.66
CA TYR A 136 -10.23 9.76 10.44
C TYR A 136 -9.00 8.89 10.18
N VAL A 137 -9.22 7.65 9.76
CA VAL A 137 -8.19 6.75 9.25
C VAL A 137 -8.75 5.99 8.05
N ASN A 138 -7.98 5.85 6.97
CA ASN A 138 -8.32 4.95 5.87
C ASN A 138 -7.08 4.23 5.31
N THR A 139 -7.28 3.38 4.30
CA THR A 139 -6.19 2.58 3.70
C THR A 139 -5.94 2.84 2.21
N THR A 140 -6.80 3.61 1.54
CA THR A 140 -6.81 3.81 0.08
C THR A 140 -7.36 5.21 -0.24
N VAL A 141 -7.21 5.71 -1.47
CA VAL A 141 -7.93 6.90 -1.94
C VAL A 141 -9.00 6.48 -2.93
N ASP A 142 -10.24 6.80 -2.59
CA ASP A 142 -11.42 6.42 -3.38
C ASP A 142 -12.26 7.64 -3.73
N VAL A 143 -13.06 7.53 -4.78
CA VAL A 143 -14.03 8.51 -5.25
C VAL A 143 -15.42 7.88 -5.36
N TRP A 144 -16.45 8.71 -5.53
CA TRP A 144 -17.81 8.23 -5.83
C TRP A 144 -17.88 7.79 -7.30
N PHE A 145 -17.65 6.50 -7.54
CA PHE A 145 -17.53 5.91 -8.87
C PHE A 145 -18.89 5.47 -9.41
N LEU A 146 -19.70 4.74 -8.63
CA LEU A 146 -20.99 4.18 -9.08
C LEU A 146 -22.08 5.25 -9.27
N THR A 147 -21.97 6.41 -8.63
CA THR A 147 -22.91 7.53 -8.79
C THR A 147 -22.55 8.47 -9.95
N ALA A 148 -21.35 8.34 -10.53
CA ALA A 148 -20.96 9.05 -11.74
C ALA A 148 -21.79 8.52 -12.94
N LYS A 149 -23.00 9.08 -13.11
CA LYS A 149 -23.98 8.76 -14.16
C LYS A 149 -23.47 9.11 -15.57
N SER A 150 -22.42 8.46 -16.03
CA SER A 150 -21.90 8.60 -17.39
C SER A 150 -22.08 7.27 -18.13
N SER A 151 -22.76 7.32 -19.27
CA SER A 151 -22.95 6.18 -20.17
C SER A 151 -21.67 5.77 -20.92
N ASN A 152 -20.55 6.50 -20.74
CA ASN A 152 -19.23 6.17 -21.26
C ASN A 152 -18.18 6.40 -20.15
N LEU A 153 -17.98 5.40 -19.30
CA LEU A 153 -17.01 5.42 -18.19
C LEU A 153 -15.56 5.68 -18.64
N PHE A 154 -15.22 5.35 -19.90
CA PHE A 154 -13.87 5.45 -20.45
C PHE A 154 -13.50 6.81 -21.07
N ASP A 155 -14.47 7.69 -21.35
CA ASP A 155 -14.21 8.93 -22.12
C ASP A 155 -14.02 10.18 -21.25
N THR A 156 -14.30 10.12 -19.94
CA THR A 156 -14.46 11.34 -19.12
C THR A 156 -13.79 11.33 -17.74
N TYR A 157 -13.14 10.24 -17.34
CA TYR A 157 -12.46 10.16 -16.05
C TYR A 157 -10.94 10.14 -16.24
N PRO A 158 -10.19 10.99 -15.52
CA PRO A 158 -8.74 10.82 -15.46
C PRO A 158 -8.45 9.53 -14.68
N PHE A 159 -7.94 8.51 -15.38
CA PHE A 159 -7.60 7.18 -14.85
C PHE A 159 -6.31 7.17 -13.99
N GLU A 160 -5.89 8.33 -13.48
CA GLU A 160 -4.66 8.48 -12.73
C GLU A 160 -4.98 8.67 -11.24
N LEU A 161 -4.74 7.62 -10.43
CA LEU A 161 -4.82 7.66 -8.96
C LEU A 161 -4.06 8.85 -8.35
N PHE A 162 -3.05 9.34 -9.07
CA PHE A 162 -2.29 10.53 -8.74
C PHE A 162 -3.18 11.78 -8.57
N GLU A 163 -4.13 12.04 -9.46
CA GLU A 163 -4.97 13.24 -9.37
C GLU A 163 -5.81 13.26 -8.08
N TRP A 164 -6.31 12.10 -7.65
CA TRP A 164 -7.06 11.97 -6.41
C TRP A 164 -6.19 12.19 -5.17
N HIS A 165 -4.93 11.73 -5.22
CA HIS A 165 -3.94 11.98 -4.19
C HIS A 165 -3.52 13.47 -4.14
N GLU A 166 -3.38 14.14 -5.29
CA GLU A 166 -3.12 15.59 -5.34
C GLU A 166 -4.21 16.37 -4.59
N GLU A 167 -5.48 16.02 -4.81
CA GLU A 167 -6.58 16.68 -4.12
C GLU A 167 -6.48 16.53 -2.60
N LEU A 168 -6.00 15.38 -2.09
CA LEU A 168 -5.76 15.19 -0.66
C LEU A 168 -4.63 16.08 -0.13
N LEU A 169 -3.57 16.33 -0.90
CA LEU A 169 -2.55 17.31 -0.53
C LEU A 169 -3.12 18.74 -0.50
N GLU A 170 -3.95 19.10 -1.48
CA GLU A 170 -4.62 20.41 -1.48
C GLU A 170 -5.56 20.56 -0.29
N ILE A 171 -6.30 19.49 0.07
CA ILE A 171 -7.12 19.43 1.28
C ILE A 171 -6.26 19.63 2.52
N GLN A 172 -5.12 18.93 2.63
CA GLN A 172 -4.18 19.08 3.73
C GLN A 172 -3.73 20.54 3.88
N ASP A 173 -3.31 21.18 2.79
CA ASP A 173 -2.85 22.58 2.80
C ASP A 173 -3.97 23.56 3.17
N GLN A 174 -5.16 23.40 2.57
CA GLN A 174 -6.34 24.22 2.87
C GLN A 174 -6.71 24.13 4.36
N LEU A 175 -6.76 22.90 4.91
CA LEU A 175 -7.11 22.68 6.30
C LEU A 175 -6.01 23.18 7.25
N ARG A 176 -4.73 23.03 6.91
CA ARG A 176 -3.62 23.60 7.69
C ARG A 176 -3.71 25.13 7.79
N GLN A 177 -4.05 25.81 6.68
CA GLN A 177 -4.23 27.27 6.68
C GLN A 177 -5.46 27.70 7.50
N GLN A 178 -6.53 26.91 7.46
CA GLN A 178 -7.77 27.21 8.19
C GLN A 178 -7.65 26.97 9.70
N TYR A 179 -6.96 25.91 10.12
CA TYR A 179 -6.85 25.50 11.52
C TYR A 179 -5.43 25.78 12.03
N VAL A 180 -5.22 26.97 12.58
CA VAL A 180 -3.93 27.59 12.91
C VAL A 180 -2.98 26.78 13.81
N LEU A 181 -3.34 25.60 14.37
CA LEU A 181 -2.40 24.66 15.05
C LEU A 181 -3.06 23.38 15.64
N LYS A 182 -4.39 23.25 15.65
CA LYS A 182 -5.12 22.15 16.34
C LYS A 182 -6.31 21.64 15.56
N ALA A 183 -6.04 20.81 14.56
CA ALA A 183 -7.03 20.27 13.64
C ALA A 183 -7.19 18.76 13.88
N PRO A 184 -8.40 18.18 13.83
CA PRO A 184 -8.60 16.76 14.12
C PRO A 184 -7.74 15.89 13.20
N THR A 185 -7.07 14.89 13.77
CA THR A 185 -6.17 14.03 13.01
C THR A 185 -6.93 13.17 12.00
N ALA A 186 -6.48 13.22 10.75
CA ALA A 186 -6.97 12.39 9.65
C ALA A 186 -5.76 11.71 8.99
N ILE A 187 -5.58 10.42 9.19
CA ILE A 187 -4.48 9.65 8.59
C ILE A 187 -5.01 8.99 7.33
N VAL A 188 -4.53 9.44 6.18
CA VAL A 188 -4.94 8.89 4.88
C VAL A 188 -3.95 7.84 4.39
N GLU A 189 -4.42 6.89 3.59
CA GLU A 189 -3.61 5.89 2.87
C GLU A 189 -2.72 5.01 3.78
N HIS A 190 -3.26 4.55 4.92
CA HIS A 190 -2.50 3.81 5.94
C HIS A 190 -2.87 2.32 6.04
N GLY A 191 -2.68 1.60 4.94
CA GLY A 191 -2.71 0.13 4.86
C GLY A 191 -1.31 -0.49 4.97
N ALA A 192 -1.06 -1.61 4.27
CA ALA A 192 0.29 -2.17 4.16
C ALA A 192 1.13 -1.34 3.16
N ASN A 193 0.61 -1.20 1.95
CA ASN A 193 1.09 -0.37 0.87
C ASN A 193 -0.12 0.21 0.11
N PRO A 194 -0.37 1.52 0.15
CA PRO A 194 0.33 2.55 0.92
C PRO A 194 0.18 2.38 2.45
N GLY A 195 1.08 2.96 3.24
CA GLY A 195 1.02 2.88 4.72
C GLY A 195 2.30 2.35 5.37
N LEU A 196 2.26 1.10 5.82
CA LEU A 196 3.36 0.44 6.53
C LEU A 196 4.69 0.48 5.78
N VAL A 197 4.65 0.38 4.43
CA VAL A 197 5.83 0.55 3.57
C VAL A 197 6.61 1.84 3.86
N SER A 198 5.93 2.97 4.09
CA SER A 198 6.62 4.24 4.38
C SER A 198 7.41 4.18 5.69
N HIS A 199 6.92 3.41 6.66
CA HIS A 199 7.61 3.16 7.93
C HIS A 199 8.79 2.21 7.77
N PHE A 200 8.64 1.18 6.93
CA PHE A 200 9.74 0.29 6.58
C PHE A 200 10.84 0.99 5.80
N VAL A 201 10.52 1.89 4.88
CA VAL A 201 11.51 2.73 4.19
C VAL A 201 12.31 3.54 5.21
N LYS A 202 11.64 4.22 6.14
CA LYS A 202 12.34 5.00 7.19
C LYS A 202 13.23 4.13 8.07
N ARG A 203 12.75 2.96 8.50
CA ARG A 203 13.57 2.02 9.29
C ARG A 203 14.73 1.45 8.47
N GLY A 204 14.46 1.03 7.24
CA GLY A 204 15.44 0.53 6.29
C GLY A 204 16.54 1.54 6.08
N LEU A 205 16.21 2.83 5.86
CA LEU A 205 17.21 3.90 5.75
C LEU A 205 18.03 4.09 7.03
N GLN A 206 17.45 3.93 8.23
CA GLN A 206 18.20 3.98 9.48
C GLN A 206 19.15 2.79 9.62
N ASP A 207 18.65 1.59 9.35
CA ASP A 207 19.41 0.34 9.40
C ASP A 207 20.54 0.36 8.37
N MET A 208 20.25 0.84 7.16
CA MET A 208 21.23 1.08 6.12
C MET A 208 22.18 2.18 6.55
N THR A 209 21.76 3.33 7.10
CA THR A 209 22.71 4.35 7.61
C THR A 209 23.66 3.76 8.64
N HIS A 210 23.17 2.94 9.56
CA HIS A 210 24.01 2.19 10.49
C HIS A 210 24.94 1.20 9.79
N HIS A 211 24.47 0.56 8.72
CA HIS A 211 25.25 -0.32 7.86
C HIS A 211 26.23 0.44 6.94
N VAL A 212 25.95 1.68 6.55
CA VAL A 212 26.60 2.50 5.50
C VAL A 212 27.63 3.45 6.06
N LEU A 213 27.41 3.93 7.28
CA LEU A 213 28.50 4.28 8.18
C LEU A 213 29.51 3.10 8.33
N HIS A 214 29.16 1.91 7.82
CA HIS A 214 29.99 0.74 7.60
C HIS A 214 29.97 0.12 6.16
N ASN A 215 29.42 0.77 5.09
CA ASN A 215 29.33 0.45 3.61
C ASN A 215 27.92 0.52 2.86
N GLU A 216 27.89 1.00 1.59
CA GLU A 216 26.79 1.66 0.78
C GLU A 216 25.61 0.82 0.12
N MET A 217 24.56 1.48 -0.46
CA MET A 217 23.07 1.13 -0.63
C MET A 217 22.39 1.07 -2.07
N ILE A 218 21.06 0.68 -2.23
CA ILE A 218 19.87 1.23 -3.05
C ILE A 218 18.49 0.39 -2.91
N THR A 219 17.25 0.83 -3.36
CA THR A 219 15.83 0.32 -3.03
C THR A 219 14.69 0.27 -4.15
N ASP A 220 13.69 -0.68 -4.16
CA ASP A 220 12.43 -0.83 -5.02
C ASP A 220 11.19 -1.55 -4.30
N GLY A 221 10.05 -1.95 -4.92
CA GLY A 221 8.85 -2.62 -4.30
C GLY A 221 8.17 -3.81 -5.06
N SER A 222 7.63 -4.86 -4.39
CA SER A 222 7.22 -6.14 -5.05
C SER A 222 6.16 -7.03 -4.35
N ARG A 223 5.28 -7.73 -5.10
CA ARG A 223 4.28 -8.70 -4.60
C ARG A 223 4.14 -9.96 -5.48
N LYS A 224 3.96 -11.13 -4.85
CA LYS A 224 3.62 -12.41 -5.50
C LYS A 224 2.55 -13.15 -4.71
N ASP A 225 1.47 -13.52 -5.36
CA ASP A 225 0.39 -14.31 -4.78
C ASP A 225 0.45 -15.75 -5.30
N SER A 226 0.50 -16.71 -4.38
CA SER A 226 0.57 -18.16 -4.64
C SER A 226 -0.62 -18.92 -4.08
N GLN A 227 -1.69 -18.22 -3.67
CA GLN A 227 -2.89 -18.83 -3.10
C GLN A 227 -3.63 -19.64 -4.17
N VAL A 228 -4.02 -20.87 -3.82
CA VAL A 228 -4.68 -21.84 -4.72
C VAL A 228 -5.98 -22.33 -4.10
N THR A 229 -7.00 -22.46 -4.94
CA THR A 229 -8.27 -23.11 -4.61
C THR A 229 -8.38 -24.48 -5.28
N ASN A 230 -9.15 -25.41 -4.69
CA ASN A 230 -9.49 -26.68 -5.33
C ASN A 230 -10.62 -26.54 -6.37
N ILE A 231 -11.24 -25.36 -6.49
CA ILE A 231 -12.28 -25.06 -7.46
C ILE A 231 -11.60 -24.43 -8.69
N PRO A 232 -11.46 -25.14 -9.81
CA PRO A 232 -10.83 -24.56 -10.99
C PRO A 232 -11.68 -23.41 -11.53
N ARG A 233 -11.00 -22.31 -11.90
CA ARG A 233 -11.61 -21.17 -12.61
C ARG A 233 -12.43 -21.64 -13.83
N LYS A 234 -13.60 -21.04 -14.03
CA LYS A 234 -14.42 -21.27 -15.23
C LYS A 234 -14.07 -20.27 -16.34
N GLN A 235 -14.44 -20.63 -17.57
CA GLN A 235 -14.34 -19.72 -18.71
C GLN A 235 -15.30 -18.54 -18.53
N ASN A 236 -14.87 -17.32 -18.90
CA ASN A 236 -15.58 -16.04 -18.71
C ASN A 236 -15.79 -15.62 -17.24
N GLU A 237 -14.90 -16.04 -16.35
CA GLU A 237 -14.91 -15.71 -14.92
C GLU A 237 -13.62 -14.98 -14.54
N ILE A 238 -13.74 -13.85 -13.83
CA ILE A 238 -12.60 -13.23 -13.15
C ILE A 238 -12.53 -13.79 -11.75
N VAL A 239 -11.43 -14.44 -11.45
CA VAL A 239 -11.14 -14.99 -10.13
C VAL A 239 -9.94 -14.25 -9.58
N ASN A 240 -10.04 -13.66 -8.39
CA ASN A 240 -8.90 -13.03 -7.73
C ASN A 240 -9.01 -13.19 -6.20
N THR A 241 -7.91 -13.00 -5.48
CA THR A 241 -7.87 -13.04 -4.01
C THR A 241 -8.35 -11.74 -3.36
N TRP A 242 -8.50 -10.68 -4.16
CA TRP A 242 -9.05 -9.37 -3.80
C TRP A 242 -9.91 -8.82 -4.95
N SER A 243 -10.37 -7.56 -4.85
CA SER A 243 -11.28 -6.94 -5.83
C SER A 243 -10.92 -7.27 -7.28
N THR A 244 -11.85 -7.91 -7.99
CA THR A 244 -11.72 -8.28 -9.40
C THR A 244 -11.82 -7.07 -10.32
N ILE A 245 -12.68 -6.10 -9.96
CA ILE A 245 -12.86 -4.85 -10.70
C ILE A 245 -11.62 -3.98 -10.60
N SER A 246 -11.15 -3.73 -9.37
CA SER A 246 -9.97 -2.88 -9.14
C SER A 246 -8.72 -3.47 -9.78
N LEU A 247 -8.53 -4.80 -9.72
CA LEU A 247 -7.47 -5.47 -10.44
C LEU A 247 -7.53 -5.18 -11.94
N CYS A 248 -8.71 -5.26 -12.56
CA CYS A 248 -8.87 -4.98 -13.99
C CYS A 248 -8.63 -3.51 -14.33
N GLU A 249 -9.18 -2.58 -13.54
CA GLU A 249 -8.99 -1.14 -13.73
C GLU A 249 -7.51 -0.76 -13.68
N GLU A 250 -6.82 -1.17 -12.61
CA GLU A 250 -5.38 -0.93 -12.47
C GLU A 250 -4.58 -1.62 -13.58
N SER A 251 -4.95 -2.85 -13.95
CA SER A 251 -4.28 -3.63 -15.00
C SER A 251 -4.38 -3.00 -16.39
N ALA A 252 -5.50 -2.34 -16.71
CA ALA A 252 -5.73 -1.68 -17.99
C ALA A 252 -5.13 -0.26 -18.05
N CYS A 253 -4.83 0.36 -16.91
CA CYS A 253 -4.08 1.61 -16.88
C CYS A 253 -2.66 1.40 -17.43
N TYR A 254 -2.06 2.48 -17.96
CA TYR A 254 -0.68 2.44 -18.42
C TYR A 254 0.30 2.17 -17.28
N ALA A 255 1.38 1.45 -17.58
CA ALA A 255 2.44 1.19 -16.61
C ALA A 255 3.08 2.51 -16.15
N GLN A 256 3.19 2.68 -14.84
CA GLN A 256 3.58 3.94 -14.20
C GLN A 256 4.72 3.73 -13.20
N PHE A 257 5.69 4.64 -13.21
CA PHE A 257 6.86 4.59 -12.31
C PHE A 257 7.34 5.99 -11.95
N ALA A 258 7.93 6.10 -10.75
CA ALA A 258 8.86 7.16 -10.47
C ALA A 258 10.25 6.76 -11.01
N TRP A 259 10.90 7.65 -11.76
CA TRP A 259 12.20 7.36 -12.37
C TRP A 259 13.38 7.84 -11.52
N GLY A 260 14.31 6.94 -11.26
CA GLY A 260 15.51 7.28 -10.55
C GLY A 260 16.37 8.32 -11.26
N ALA A 261 17.09 9.11 -10.47
CA ALA A 261 18.17 9.96 -10.97
C ALA A 261 19.34 9.12 -11.56
N HIS A 262 19.46 7.86 -11.12
CA HIS A 262 20.51 6.91 -11.50
C HIS A 262 20.26 6.20 -12.84
N GLU A 263 19.02 6.22 -13.34
CA GLU A 263 18.64 5.59 -14.59
C GLU A 263 19.22 6.37 -15.78
N GLN A 264 19.92 5.66 -16.67
CA GLN A 264 20.69 6.23 -17.77
C GLN A 264 19.91 6.27 -19.08
N GLN A 265 18.90 5.42 -19.22
CA GLN A 265 18.15 5.26 -20.47
C GLN A 265 16.67 5.11 -20.17
N MET A 266 15.84 5.91 -20.84
CA MET A 266 14.38 5.83 -20.72
C MET A 266 13.81 4.65 -21.51
N PRO A 267 12.70 4.04 -21.06
CA PRO A 267 11.97 3.06 -21.85
C PRO A 267 11.46 3.69 -23.15
N GLU A 268 11.41 2.89 -24.21
CA GLU A 268 10.90 3.36 -25.51
C GLU A 268 9.43 3.79 -25.40
N GLY A 269 9.10 4.94 -25.98
CA GLY A 269 7.74 5.49 -25.96
C GLY A 269 7.31 6.09 -24.62
N ALA A 270 8.18 6.12 -23.60
CA ALA A 270 7.82 6.65 -22.29
C ALA A 270 7.49 8.14 -22.34
N ILE A 271 6.38 8.51 -21.68
CA ILE A 271 5.89 9.87 -21.50
C ILE A 271 6.42 10.36 -20.16
N VAL A 272 7.23 11.41 -20.19
CA VAL A 272 7.76 12.05 -18.98
C VAL A 272 6.86 13.21 -18.60
N HIS A 273 6.29 13.16 -17.40
CA HIS A 273 5.51 14.26 -16.84
C HIS A 273 6.41 15.20 -16.06
N ASP A 274 7.23 15.98 -16.79
CA ASP A 274 8.05 17.06 -16.23
C ASP A 274 7.20 18.34 -16.21
N GLN A 275 6.73 18.74 -15.03
CA GLN A 275 6.07 20.04 -14.89
C GLN A 275 6.67 20.89 -13.78
N SER A 276 6.86 22.14 -14.19
CA SER A 276 7.44 23.31 -13.54
C SER A 276 6.79 23.78 -12.23
N THR A 277 5.92 22.98 -11.62
CA THR A 277 5.39 23.25 -10.29
C THR A 277 6.30 22.58 -9.27
N GLN A 278 6.85 23.33 -8.32
CA GLN A 278 7.74 22.84 -7.24
C GLN A 278 7.05 21.84 -6.27
N LYS A 279 5.92 21.25 -6.65
CA LYS A 279 5.02 20.48 -5.79
C LYS A 279 5.26 18.95 -5.83
N TRP A 280 6.01 18.41 -6.79
CA TRP A 280 6.04 16.96 -7.08
C TRP A 280 7.42 16.42 -7.52
N PRO A 281 7.65 15.09 -7.54
CA PRO A 281 8.94 14.54 -7.95
C PRO A 281 9.14 14.77 -9.46
N PRO A 282 10.34 15.20 -9.87
CA PRO A 282 10.57 15.75 -11.22
C PRO A 282 10.61 14.68 -12.32
N ARG A 283 10.74 13.40 -11.99
CA ARG A 283 10.81 12.32 -12.97
C ARG A 283 9.72 11.28 -12.76
N ARG A 284 8.55 11.55 -13.31
CA ARG A 284 7.41 10.62 -13.38
C ARG A 284 7.25 10.13 -14.79
N LEU A 285 7.05 8.83 -14.95
CA LEU A 285 6.94 8.18 -16.23
C LEU A 285 5.66 7.39 -16.34
N CYS A 286 5.17 7.39 -17.56
CA CYS A 286 4.14 6.51 -18.04
C CYS A 286 4.65 5.83 -19.31
N VAL A 287 4.56 4.51 -19.41
CA VAL A 287 4.79 3.80 -20.67
C VAL A 287 3.43 3.51 -21.28
N PRO A 288 3.18 3.86 -22.57
CA PRO A 288 1.88 3.72 -23.23
C PRO A 288 1.59 2.25 -23.60
N ASN A 289 1.62 1.39 -22.59
CA ASN A 289 1.26 -0.02 -22.62
C ASN A 289 0.61 -0.35 -21.28
N ASN A 290 -0.46 -1.15 -21.30
CA ASN A 290 -1.22 -1.49 -20.10
C ASN A 290 -0.31 -2.19 -19.07
N GLY A 291 -0.51 -1.92 -17.79
CA GLY A 291 0.34 -2.43 -16.72
C GLY A 291 0.49 -3.95 -16.73
N MET A 292 -0.60 -4.66 -17.02
CA MET A 292 -0.60 -6.13 -17.19
C MET A 292 0.25 -6.66 -18.35
N ASN A 293 0.67 -5.80 -19.27
CA ASN A 293 1.49 -6.14 -20.44
C ASN A 293 2.95 -5.73 -20.29
N VAL A 294 3.33 -5.08 -19.18
CA VAL A 294 4.71 -4.69 -18.89
C VAL A 294 5.25 -5.60 -17.81
N TRP A 295 6.20 -6.46 -18.18
CA TRP A 295 6.71 -7.51 -17.31
C TRP A 295 8.14 -7.23 -16.84
N VAL A 296 8.37 -7.37 -15.54
CA VAL A 296 9.68 -7.18 -14.92
C VAL A 296 9.99 -8.30 -13.94
N TRP A 297 11.27 -8.65 -13.85
CA TRP A 297 11.75 -9.60 -12.86
C TRP A 297 11.79 -8.94 -11.48
N SER A 298 11.19 -9.61 -10.51
CA SER A 298 11.22 -9.21 -9.12
C SER A 298 11.37 -10.45 -8.23
N TRP A 299 11.37 -10.24 -6.93
CA TRP A 299 11.65 -11.28 -5.96
C TRP A 299 10.90 -11.04 -4.65
N VAL A 300 10.41 -12.13 -4.08
CA VAL A 300 9.72 -12.20 -2.79
C VAL A 300 10.19 -13.48 -2.05
N PRO A 301 9.71 -13.83 -0.83
CA PRO A 301 10.32 -14.94 -0.10
C PRO A 301 10.12 -16.32 -0.69
N SER A 302 9.01 -16.50 -1.39
CA SER A 302 8.79 -17.73 -2.14
C SER A 302 9.59 -17.82 -3.44
N GLY A 303 10.45 -16.84 -3.75
CA GLY A 303 11.41 -16.87 -4.86
C GLY A 303 11.21 -15.77 -5.90
N SER A 304 12.08 -15.77 -6.92
CA SER A 304 11.98 -14.86 -8.05
C SER A 304 10.70 -15.09 -8.85
N SER A 305 10.12 -14.00 -9.34
CA SER A 305 8.94 -14.03 -10.20
C SER A 305 9.06 -13.02 -11.31
N LEU A 306 8.52 -13.37 -12.48
CA LEU A 306 8.20 -12.41 -13.52
C LEU A 306 6.80 -11.87 -13.22
N GLY A 307 6.71 -10.59 -12.86
CA GLY A 307 5.46 -9.93 -12.50
C GLY A 307 5.15 -8.75 -13.41
N MET A 308 3.91 -8.29 -13.38
CA MET A 308 3.42 -7.16 -14.16
C MET A 308 3.65 -5.84 -13.42
N ILE A 309 3.94 -4.75 -14.12
CA ILE A 309 3.98 -3.41 -13.53
C ILE A 309 2.55 -2.89 -13.46
N ILE A 310 1.86 -3.16 -12.36
CA ILE A 310 0.52 -2.63 -12.13
C ILE A 310 0.65 -1.22 -11.53
N PRO A 311 0.06 -0.19 -12.15
CA PRO A 311 0.15 1.19 -11.66
C PRO A 311 -0.51 1.34 -10.29
N TYR A 312 0.13 2.10 -9.42
CA TYR A 312 -0.31 2.39 -8.06
C TYR A 312 0.23 3.78 -7.64
N PRO A 313 -0.35 4.48 -6.64
CA PRO A 313 0.08 5.83 -6.25
C PRO A 313 1.35 5.90 -5.38
N GLU A 314 1.68 4.86 -4.61
CA GLU A 314 2.85 4.87 -3.72
C GLU A 314 4.21 5.03 -4.41
N PRO A 315 4.47 4.53 -5.63
CA PRO A 315 5.74 4.76 -6.28
C PRO A 315 6.09 6.24 -6.41
N PHE A 316 5.08 7.07 -6.66
CA PHE A 316 5.25 8.52 -6.79
C PHE A 316 5.43 9.20 -5.44
N SER A 317 4.58 8.91 -4.45
CA SER A 317 4.68 9.54 -3.12
C SER A 317 5.95 9.10 -2.37
N ILE A 318 6.38 7.85 -2.53
CA ILE A 318 7.66 7.34 -2.01
C ILE A 318 8.83 8.05 -2.68
N ALA A 319 8.84 8.15 -4.01
CA ALA A 319 9.91 8.82 -4.72
C ALA A 319 9.98 10.32 -4.41
N ASP A 320 8.85 11.00 -4.22
CA ASP A 320 8.82 12.39 -3.78
C ASP A 320 9.46 12.59 -2.41
N CYS A 321 9.10 11.74 -1.44
CA CYS A 321 9.70 11.75 -0.11
C CYS A 321 11.22 11.51 -0.12
N LEU A 322 11.69 10.72 -1.07
CA LEU A 322 13.10 10.35 -1.22
C LEU A 322 13.84 11.24 -2.22
N THR A 323 13.18 12.26 -2.77
CA THR A 323 13.80 13.20 -3.70
C THR A 323 14.62 14.25 -2.96
N ILE A 324 15.90 14.36 -3.29
CA ILE A 324 16.79 15.40 -2.79
C ILE A 324 17.04 16.42 -3.89
N ARG A 325 16.91 17.70 -3.56
CA ARG A 325 17.19 18.83 -4.46
C ARG A 325 18.29 19.71 -3.89
N ASP A 326 18.99 20.40 -4.77
CA ASP A 326 19.93 21.45 -4.39
C ASP A 326 19.16 22.70 -3.92
N ASP A 327 19.39 23.13 -2.69
CA ASP A 327 18.63 24.21 -2.04
C ASP A 327 18.75 25.56 -2.78
N ASN A 328 19.84 25.80 -3.51
CA ASN A 328 20.10 27.08 -4.18
C ASN A 328 19.54 27.13 -5.61
N SER A 329 19.61 26.01 -6.33
CA SER A 329 19.23 25.92 -7.74
C SER A 329 17.91 25.20 -7.99
N GLY A 330 17.36 24.49 -6.98
CA GLY A 330 16.19 23.62 -7.12
C GLY A 330 16.43 22.36 -7.96
N LYS A 331 17.69 22.13 -8.38
CA LYS A 331 18.07 21.02 -9.26
C LYS A 331 17.93 19.68 -8.53
N LEU A 332 17.37 18.68 -9.21
CA LEU A 332 17.33 17.30 -8.72
C LEU A 332 18.75 16.76 -8.51
N LEU A 333 19.04 16.28 -7.29
CA LEU A 333 20.29 15.61 -6.93
C LEU A 333 20.13 14.09 -6.81
N TYR A 334 19.01 13.64 -6.25
CA TYR A 334 18.73 12.22 -6.04
C TYR A 334 17.22 11.97 -6.05
N GLN A 335 16.82 10.85 -6.64
CA GLN A 335 15.48 10.25 -6.58
C GLN A 335 15.66 8.76 -6.88
N PRO A 336 14.98 7.84 -6.17
CA PRO A 336 14.99 6.42 -6.49
C PRO A 336 14.01 6.09 -7.63
N SER A 337 14.25 4.96 -8.31
CA SER A 337 13.23 4.34 -9.14
C SER A 337 12.27 3.60 -8.22
N VAL A 338 10.97 3.74 -8.44
CA VAL A 338 9.96 3.01 -7.67
C VAL A 338 8.87 2.59 -8.63
N TYR A 339 8.48 1.32 -8.56
CA TYR A 339 7.33 0.75 -9.27
C TYR A 339 6.77 -0.43 -8.49
N PHE A 340 5.53 -0.82 -8.80
CA PHE A 340 4.89 -1.96 -8.16
C PHE A 340 4.91 -3.17 -9.11
N VAL A 341 5.59 -4.24 -8.71
CA VAL A 341 5.64 -5.49 -9.47
C VAL A 341 4.69 -6.51 -8.86
N TYR A 342 3.68 -6.94 -9.62
CA TYR A 342 2.65 -7.86 -9.14
C TYR A 342 2.56 -9.12 -9.99
N LEU A 343 2.75 -10.28 -9.34
CA LEU A 343 2.33 -11.58 -9.87
C LEU A 343 1.10 -12.04 -9.09
N PRO A 344 -0.12 -11.97 -9.66
CA PRO A 344 -1.33 -12.42 -8.99
C PRO A 344 -1.41 -13.94 -8.92
N CYS A 345 -2.41 -14.48 -8.19
CA CYS A 345 -2.66 -15.91 -8.13
C CYS A 345 -2.92 -16.50 -9.53
N ASP A 346 -2.77 -17.82 -9.67
CA ASP A 346 -2.90 -18.52 -10.96
C ASP A 346 -4.23 -18.22 -11.68
N SER A 347 -5.30 -18.17 -10.91
CA SER A 347 -6.65 -17.94 -11.38
C SER A 347 -6.83 -16.51 -11.89
N ALA A 348 -6.26 -15.52 -11.18
CA ALA A 348 -6.26 -14.12 -11.60
C ALA A 348 -5.37 -13.88 -12.81
N LEU A 349 -4.21 -14.52 -12.89
CA LEU A 349 -3.35 -14.48 -14.06
C LEU A 349 -4.09 -15.03 -15.29
N CYS A 350 -4.75 -16.17 -15.15
CA CYS A 350 -5.56 -16.73 -16.22
C CYS A 350 -6.77 -15.87 -16.57
N SER A 351 -7.39 -15.19 -15.59
CA SER A 351 -8.49 -14.25 -15.81
C SER A 351 -8.04 -13.01 -16.59
N LEU A 352 -6.91 -12.39 -16.21
CA LEU A 352 -6.34 -11.25 -16.95
C LEU A 352 -5.96 -11.64 -18.38
N HIS A 353 -5.41 -12.85 -18.56
CA HIS A 353 -5.09 -13.34 -19.89
C HIS A 353 -6.35 -13.59 -20.75
N GLU A 354 -7.41 -14.17 -20.18
CA GLU A 354 -8.69 -14.31 -20.87
C GLU A 354 -9.32 -12.96 -21.22
N TRP A 355 -9.29 -12.01 -20.28
CA TRP A 355 -9.78 -10.66 -20.50
C TRP A 355 -9.03 -9.94 -21.63
N HIS A 356 -7.70 -10.11 -21.69
CA HIS A 356 -6.88 -9.60 -22.78
C HIS A 356 -7.29 -10.18 -24.15
N MET A 357 -7.52 -11.49 -24.21
CA MET A 357 -7.99 -12.17 -25.44
C MET A 357 -9.36 -11.68 -25.90
N GLN A 358 -10.14 -11.07 -25.00
CA GLN A 358 -11.46 -10.51 -25.28
C GLN A 358 -11.43 -9.00 -25.54
N ASP A 359 -10.24 -8.41 -25.78
CA ASP A 359 -10.07 -6.98 -26.04
C ASP A 359 -10.69 -6.12 -24.92
N TYR A 360 -10.48 -6.56 -23.67
CA TYR A 360 -10.96 -5.89 -22.46
C TYR A 360 -12.49 -5.78 -22.35
N ALA A 361 -13.25 -6.58 -23.11
CA ALA A 361 -14.71 -6.60 -23.05
C ALA A 361 -15.25 -6.98 -21.66
N SER A 362 -16.50 -6.57 -21.37
CA SER A 362 -17.15 -6.82 -20.08
C SER A 362 -17.29 -8.31 -19.77
N LEU A 363 -16.75 -8.72 -18.62
CA LEU A 363 -16.81 -10.08 -18.13
C LEU A 363 -18.11 -10.34 -17.35
N THR A 364 -18.54 -11.60 -17.30
CA THR A 364 -19.93 -11.94 -16.92
C THR A 364 -20.09 -12.37 -15.47
N VAL A 365 -19.02 -12.81 -14.80
CA VAL A 365 -19.05 -13.30 -13.42
C VAL A 365 -17.75 -12.96 -12.69
N GLU A 366 -17.88 -12.29 -11.54
CA GLU A 366 -16.80 -11.99 -10.61
C GLU A 366 -16.77 -13.01 -9.47
N CYS A 367 -15.56 -13.43 -9.11
CA CYS A 367 -15.33 -14.37 -8.01
C CYS A 367 -14.13 -13.91 -7.20
N ILE A 368 -14.35 -13.59 -5.93
CA ILE A 368 -13.27 -13.33 -4.98
C ILE A 368 -13.06 -14.61 -4.17
N ILE A 369 -11.94 -15.29 -4.39
CA ILE A 369 -11.57 -16.48 -3.63
C ILE A 369 -11.05 -16.03 -2.26
N CYS A 370 -11.77 -16.43 -1.20
CA CYS A 370 -11.44 -16.12 0.19
C CYS A 370 -11.45 -17.39 1.04
N ASP A 371 -12.65 -17.94 1.26
CA ASP A 371 -12.84 -19.11 2.14
C ASP A 371 -12.47 -20.43 1.42
N ASP A 372 -12.41 -20.41 0.08
CA ASP A 372 -12.12 -21.56 -0.78
C ASP A 372 -10.61 -21.76 -1.06
N ILE A 373 -9.76 -20.99 -0.38
CA ILE A 373 -8.31 -21.10 -0.48
C ILE A 373 -7.85 -22.30 0.36
N GLU A 374 -7.29 -23.32 -0.30
CA GLU A 374 -6.84 -24.53 0.40
C GLU A 374 -5.39 -24.42 0.88
N PHE A 375 -4.52 -23.79 0.10
CA PHE A 375 -3.09 -23.64 0.38
C PHE A 375 -2.48 -22.48 -0.40
N GLY A 376 -1.22 -22.13 -0.09
CA GLY A 376 -0.52 -21.00 -0.70
C GLY A 376 -0.46 -19.77 0.21
N ALA A 377 0.21 -18.73 -0.27
CA ALA A 377 0.45 -17.50 0.48
C ALA A 377 0.48 -16.27 -0.44
N ASP A 378 0.15 -15.11 0.11
CA ASP A 378 0.35 -13.82 -0.53
C ASP A 378 1.62 -13.18 0.03
N ASP A 379 2.67 -13.20 -0.79
CA ASP A 379 3.96 -12.62 -0.50
C ASP A 379 3.99 -11.16 -0.98
N LEU A 380 3.43 -10.25 -0.19
CA LEU A 380 3.59 -8.80 -0.34
C LEU A 380 4.76 -8.27 0.46
N GLY A 381 5.65 -7.53 -0.18
CA GLY A 381 6.67 -6.76 0.51
C GLY A 381 7.13 -5.58 -0.31
N VAL A 382 8.24 -5.00 0.12
CA VAL A 382 8.93 -3.96 -0.62
C VAL A 382 10.29 -4.56 -0.90
N LEU A 383 10.54 -4.95 -2.14
CA LEU A 383 11.88 -5.36 -2.57
C LEU A 383 12.74 -4.10 -2.70
N LEU A 384 13.07 -3.52 -1.55
CA LEU A 384 14.38 -2.93 -1.42
C LEU A 384 15.31 -4.07 -1.84
N LEU A 385 16.26 -3.86 -2.75
CA LEU A 385 17.25 -4.91 -3.02
C LEU A 385 17.92 -5.21 -1.66
N GLY A 386 17.44 -6.28 -0.99
CA GLY A 386 17.20 -6.29 0.48
C GLY A 386 15.82 -6.79 1.06
N ASP A 387 15.41 -8.07 0.87
CA ASP A 387 14.55 -9.02 1.68
C ASP A 387 13.15 -8.76 2.42
N GLN A 388 12.00 -9.33 1.90
CA GLN A 388 10.81 -10.14 2.47
C GLN A 388 9.41 -9.64 3.08
N SER A 389 8.29 -10.48 3.08
CA SER A 389 6.76 -10.26 2.99
C SER A 389 5.69 -10.66 4.12
N ALA A 390 4.33 -10.30 4.03
CA ALA A 390 3.04 -10.90 4.65
C ALA A 390 1.62 -10.14 4.61
N THR A 391 0.78 -10.17 3.55
CA THR A 391 -0.23 -9.13 3.13
C THR A 391 -1.45 -8.68 4.01
N THR A 392 -2.53 -9.46 4.22
CA THR A 392 -3.80 -8.88 4.75
C THR A 392 -3.74 -8.52 6.24
N LEU A 393 -3.05 -9.32 7.03
CA LEU A 393 -2.78 -9.00 8.44
C LEU A 393 -1.92 -7.74 8.52
N GLN A 394 -0.96 -7.55 7.60
CA GLN A 394 -0.17 -6.31 7.50
C GLN A 394 -1.06 -5.09 7.24
N VAL A 395 -2.03 -5.18 6.33
CA VAL A 395 -2.96 -4.06 6.08
C VAL A 395 -3.78 -3.75 7.32
N ALA A 396 -4.38 -4.79 7.93
CA ALA A 396 -5.25 -4.62 9.09
C ALA A 396 -4.49 -4.07 10.31
N ILE A 397 -3.33 -4.63 10.64
CA ILE A 397 -2.56 -4.15 11.80
C ILE A 397 -2.00 -2.75 11.55
N SER A 398 -1.66 -2.40 10.31
CA SER A 398 -1.21 -1.04 9.98
C SER A 398 -2.32 -0.02 10.20
N ALA A 399 -3.52 -0.29 9.68
CA ALA A 399 -4.69 0.57 9.90
C ALA A 399 -5.03 0.70 11.40
N VAL A 400 -4.94 -0.40 12.17
CA VAL A 400 -5.16 -0.38 13.62
C VAL A 400 -4.07 0.41 14.36
N ALA A 401 -2.82 0.34 13.93
CA ALA A 401 -1.74 1.16 14.47
C ALA A 401 -1.97 2.66 14.19
N ALA A 402 -2.45 3.00 13.01
CA ALA A 402 -2.86 4.36 12.67
C ALA A 402 -4.05 4.84 13.53
N VAL A 403 -5.05 4.00 13.79
CA VAL A 403 -6.15 4.29 14.72
C VAL A 403 -5.62 4.61 16.12
N ILE A 404 -4.76 3.75 16.67
CA ILE A 404 -4.15 3.96 17.99
C ILE A 404 -3.33 5.25 18.02
N TYR A 405 -2.58 5.53 16.95
CA TYR A 405 -1.83 6.77 16.81
C TYR A 405 -2.75 7.99 16.81
N ALA A 406 -3.79 8.03 15.96
CA ALA A 406 -4.74 9.13 15.88
C ALA A 406 -5.49 9.37 17.20
N LEU A 407 -5.80 8.30 17.95
CA LEU A 407 -6.43 8.42 19.26
C LEU A 407 -5.53 9.13 20.28
N ARG A 408 -4.23 8.82 20.27
CA ARG A 408 -3.19 9.41 21.14
C ARG A 408 -2.71 10.79 20.67
N HIS A 409 -2.84 11.06 19.38
CA HIS A 409 -2.42 12.28 18.69
C HIS A 409 -3.60 12.92 17.97
N PRO A 410 -4.63 13.45 18.66
CA PRO A 410 -5.90 13.82 18.03
C PRO A 410 -5.91 15.18 17.31
N GLU A 411 -4.81 15.94 17.31
CA GLU A 411 -4.77 17.33 16.83
C GLU A 411 -3.69 17.60 15.75
N GLU A 412 -3.27 16.59 14.96
CA GLU A 412 -2.19 16.70 13.96
C GLU A 412 -2.67 17.10 12.55
N GLY A 413 -3.99 17.22 12.35
CA GLY A 413 -4.57 17.54 11.04
C GLY A 413 -4.51 16.36 10.06
N VAL A 414 -4.58 16.65 8.76
CA VAL A 414 -4.43 15.61 7.73
C VAL A 414 -2.97 15.18 7.68
N CYS A 415 -2.70 13.88 7.73
CA CYS A 415 -1.37 13.28 7.76
C CYS A 415 -1.29 12.09 6.82
N PHE A 416 -0.15 11.95 6.15
CA PHE A 416 0.20 10.75 5.38
C PHE A 416 1.10 9.83 6.22
N PRO A 417 1.25 8.54 5.86
CA PRO A 417 2.06 7.58 6.63
C PRO A 417 3.51 8.05 6.84
N HIS A 418 4.10 8.67 5.82
CA HIS A 418 5.45 9.23 5.89
C HIS A 418 5.56 10.49 6.79
N GLN A 419 4.46 11.05 7.29
CA GLN A 419 4.46 12.26 8.14
C GLN A 419 4.32 11.93 9.64
N ILE A 420 3.85 10.73 9.99
CA ILE A 420 3.63 10.33 11.39
C ILE A 420 4.82 9.54 11.98
N ASN A 421 4.88 9.43 13.31
CA ASN A 421 6.02 8.85 14.02
C ASN A 421 6.15 7.33 13.77
N THR A 422 7.26 6.94 13.14
CA THR A 422 7.53 5.55 12.75
C THR A 422 7.75 4.61 13.93
N GLU A 423 8.41 5.05 15.00
CA GLU A 423 8.62 4.21 16.18
C GLU A 423 7.31 3.86 16.87
N LYS A 424 6.38 4.81 16.96
CA LYS A 424 5.05 4.60 17.56
C LYS A 424 4.21 3.60 16.74
N ILE A 425 4.29 3.68 15.41
CA ILE A 425 3.60 2.72 14.52
C ILE A 425 4.24 1.33 14.62
N LEU A 426 5.56 1.23 14.44
CA LEU A 426 6.26 -0.06 14.47
C LEU A 426 6.14 -0.77 15.83
N ALA A 427 6.13 -0.03 16.94
CA ALA A 427 5.91 -0.62 18.27
C ALA A 427 4.55 -1.35 18.39
N THR A 428 3.55 -0.92 17.62
CA THR A 428 2.22 -1.57 17.58
C THR A 428 2.21 -2.71 16.57
N VAL A 429 2.83 -2.53 15.41
CA VAL A 429 2.73 -3.45 14.27
C VAL A 429 3.65 -4.66 14.39
N VAL A 430 4.90 -4.48 14.81
CA VAL A 430 5.96 -5.52 14.79
C VAL A 430 5.55 -6.84 15.48
N PRO A 431 4.85 -6.84 16.63
CA PRO A 431 4.39 -8.08 17.26
C PRO A 431 3.48 -8.97 16.39
N PHE A 432 2.85 -8.40 15.36
CA PHE A 432 1.90 -9.09 14.48
C PHE A 432 2.49 -9.45 13.11
N LEU A 433 3.74 -9.03 12.81
CA LEU A 433 4.40 -9.32 11.53
C LEU A 433 5.10 -10.69 11.51
N GLY A 434 5.07 -11.44 12.61
CA GLY A 434 5.82 -12.69 12.73
C GLY A 434 7.32 -12.43 12.70
N THR A 435 8.04 -13.04 11.75
CA THR A 435 9.49 -12.84 11.62
C THR A 435 9.74 -11.57 10.81
N TRP A 436 10.19 -10.52 11.49
CA TRP A 436 10.59 -9.27 10.86
C TRP A 436 12.12 -9.25 10.68
N VAL A 437 12.58 -9.15 9.43
CA VAL A 437 14.00 -9.21 9.06
C VAL A 437 14.39 -7.92 8.35
N SER A 438 15.54 -7.38 8.72
CA SER A 438 16.24 -6.32 8.00
C SER A 438 17.68 -6.78 7.85
N ARG A 439 18.09 -7.16 6.63
CA ARG A 439 19.45 -7.65 6.37
C ARG A 439 19.89 -7.32 4.94
N PRO A 440 21.19 -7.09 4.72
CA PRO A 440 21.73 -7.02 3.36
C PRO A 440 21.63 -8.39 2.68
N VAL A 441 21.37 -8.40 1.37
CA VAL A 441 21.46 -9.59 0.52
C VAL A 441 22.31 -9.31 -0.72
N ASP A 442 23.14 -10.30 -1.06
CA ASP A 442 24.02 -10.27 -2.22
C ASP A 442 23.31 -10.98 -3.39
N TRP A 443 22.35 -10.28 -4.02
CA TRP A 443 21.58 -10.78 -5.14
C TRP A 443 21.68 -9.84 -6.35
N LEU A 444 21.88 -10.43 -7.53
CA LEU A 444 21.95 -9.76 -8.83
C LEU A 444 21.13 -10.55 -9.86
N VAL A 445 20.37 -9.89 -10.73
CA VAL A 445 19.61 -10.53 -11.83
C VAL A 445 20.49 -11.43 -12.71
N THR A 446 21.75 -11.04 -12.92
CA THR A 446 22.73 -11.80 -13.71
C THR A 446 23.21 -13.11 -13.04
N SER A 447 22.98 -13.27 -11.74
CA SER A 447 23.40 -14.46 -10.98
C SER A 447 22.44 -15.65 -11.15
N THR A 448 21.20 -15.41 -11.58
CA THR A 448 20.13 -16.41 -11.73
C THR A 448 20.09 -17.10 -13.11
N THR A 449 20.86 -16.64 -14.10
CA THR A 449 20.86 -17.22 -15.47
C THR A 449 21.95 -18.27 -15.65
N SER A 450 21.73 -19.48 -15.13
CA SER A 450 22.66 -20.62 -15.32
C SER A 450 22.57 -21.27 -16.71
N ASN A 451 21.58 -20.92 -17.54
CA ASN A 451 21.39 -21.49 -18.88
C ASN A 451 21.89 -20.55 -19.99
N ASN A 452 22.71 -21.09 -20.90
CA ASN A 452 23.39 -20.37 -21.98
C ASN A 452 22.47 -19.67 -22.99
N ILE A 453 21.16 -19.94 -22.98
CA ILE A 453 20.20 -19.38 -23.95
C ILE A 453 19.83 -17.93 -23.57
N ASP A 454 19.61 -17.63 -22.28
CA ASP A 454 19.24 -16.27 -21.83
C ASP A 454 20.42 -15.31 -21.72
N LYS A 455 21.64 -15.85 -21.54
CA LYS A 455 22.86 -15.03 -21.54
C LYS A 455 23.07 -14.36 -22.89
N GLN A 456 22.75 -15.02 -23.99
CA GLN A 456 23.03 -14.47 -25.31
C GLN A 456 22.08 -13.32 -25.67
N THR A 457 20.81 -13.40 -25.26
CA THR A 457 19.80 -12.33 -25.42
C THR A 457 20.17 -11.09 -24.59
N MET A 458 20.61 -11.29 -23.34
CA MET A 458 21.06 -10.21 -22.45
C MET A 458 22.41 -9.59 -22.88
N ILE A 459 23.37 -10.38 -23.38
CA ILE A 459 24.70 -9.92 -23.84
C ILE A 459 24.60 -9.13 -25.16
N THR A 460 23.62 -9.42 -26.03
CA THR A 460 23.42 -8.62 -27.26
C THR A 460 22.81 -7.24 -26.98
N MET A 461 22.17 -7.03 -25.84
CA MET A 461 21.58 -5.73 -25.48
C MET A 461 22.57 -4.78 -24.82
N ASN A 462 23.55 -5.31 -24.09
CA ASN A 462 24.51 -4.52 -23.32
C ASN A 462 25.92 -4.97 -23.69
N GLY A 463 26.68 -4.11 -24.36
CA GLY A 463 28.13 -4.28 -24.50
C GLY A 463 28.78 -4.59 -23.15
N GLU A 464 29.96 -5.21 -23.14
CA GLU A 464 30.67 -5.67 -21.94
C GLU A 464 31.06 -4.54 -20.97
N ASP A 465 30.12 -3.78 -20.41
CA ASP A 465 30.42 -2.75 -19.43
C ASP A 465 30.38 -3.32 -18.02
N LYS A 466 31.59 -3.51 -17.50
CA LYS A 466 31.94 -3.95 -16.15
C LYS A 466 31.77 -2.83 -15.12
N ASP A 467 30.79 -1.96 -15.28
CA ASP A 467 30.53 -0.87 -14.34
C ASP A 467 29.51 -1.32 -13.29
N HIS A 468 29.86 -1.21 -12.01
CA HIS A 468 28.98 -1.61 -10.90
C HIS A 468 27.66 -0.82 -10.87
N ASN A 469 27.63 0.38 -11.45
CA ASN A 469 26.42 1.19 -11.58
C ASN A 469 25.47 0.74 -12.70
N ALA A 470 25.97 0.00 -13.70
CA ALA A 470 25.18 -0.47 -14.83
C ALA A 470 24.30 -1.68 -14.49
N GLN A 471 24.63 -2.41 -13.42
CA GLN A 471 23.93 -3.63 -12.99
C GLN A 471 22.55 -3.36 -12.35
N TRP A 472 22.28 -2.10 -11.99
CA TRP A 472 21.06 -1.66 -11.29
C TRP A 472 20.14 -0.82 -12.18
N GLN A 473 20.39 -0.76 -13.48
CA GLN A 473 19.55 -0.01 -14.42
C GLN A 473 18.25 -0.77 -14.70
N PHE A 474 17.12 -0.07 -14.82
CA PHE A 474 15.81 -0.67 -15.15
C PHE A 474 15.87 -1.63 -16.35
N ASN A 475 16.65 -1.29 -17.37
CA ASN A 475 16.79 -2.08 -18.60
C ASN A 475 17.44 -3.45 -18.38
N VAL A 476 18.09 -3.68 -17.22
CA VAL A 476 18.61 -5.00 -16.81
C VAL A 476 17.49 -5.88 -16.22
N TYR A 477 16.43 -5.27 -15.70
CA TYR A 477 15.29 -5.93 -15.05
C TYR A 477 14.07 -6.10 -15.97
N GLN A 478 13.96 -5.26 -17.00
CA GLN A 478 12.92 -5.32 -18.01
C GLN A 478 13.06 -6.59 -18.87
N ALA A 479 12.00 -7.40 -18.93
CA ALA A 479 11.95 -8.53 -19.85
C ALA A 479 11.42 -8.08 -21.22
N ASP A 480 12.20 -8.28 -22.28
CA ASP A 480 11.72 -8.11 -23.66
C ASP A 480 10.95 -9.35 -24.10
N LEU A 481 9.63 -9.21 -24.24
CA LEU A 481 8.73 -10.27 -24.72
C LEU A 481 8.48 -10.23 -26.23
N SER A 482 9.19 -9.41 -27.01
CA SER A 482 9.05 -9.34 -28.48
C SER A 482 9.37 -10.64 -29.23
N ILE A 483 9.77 -11.67 -28.50
CA ILE A 483 10.06 -13.04 -28.98
C ILE A 483 8.86 -13.98 -28.80
N PHE A 484 7.73 -13.51 -28.24
CA PHE A 484 6.47 -14.26 -28.12
C PHE A 484 5.37 -13.72 -29.04
#